data_AF-A0A437H1G1-F1
#
_entry.id   AF-A0A437H1G1-F1
#
_cell.length_a   1.000
_cell.length_b   1.000
_cell.length_c   1.000
_cell.angle_alpha   90.00
_cell.angle_beta   90.00
_cell.angle_gamma   90.00
#
_symmetry.space_group_name_H-M   'P 1'
#
loop_
_entity.id
_entity.type
_entity.pdbx_description
1 polymer ?
#
loop_
_entity_poly.entity_id
_entity_poly.type
_entity_poly.pdbx_seq_one_letter_code
_entity_poly.pdbx_strand_id
1 'polypeptide(L)'
;MTAHNRSARPLRTPARIVSFAIAAGAMALTAGCAGGSKVKDTAYVARDVESLYFAAKERLDNGQVKQAAALFDEVERQHPYSPWARRAQLMSAFSYYAARDYGQAIGAAQRFLSIHPGNKDAPYASYLIALSYYEQVSDVERDQQTTALARTALTDVVRRYPESAYAADAKLKLDLVNDHLAGKEMTVGRFYEKTGKWLAATMRFRKVVDDYQTTSHTAEALFRLTETYLALGIPEEAKKAAAVLGANYPGSEWYEKAYELMEKKAPGAMGVNLGGTKPTTMG
;
A
#
# COMPACT_ATOMS: atom_id res chain seq x y z
N MET A 1 7.82 -80.55 -14.38
CA MET A 1 8.74 -79.80 -15.26
C MET A 1 9.81 -79.16 -14.37
N THR A 2 10.94 -79.84 -14.27
CA THR A 2 12.08 -79.57 -13.38
C THR A 2 13.31 -79.46 -14.26
N ALA A 3 13.93 -78.28 -14.36
CA ALA A 3 15.11 -78.07 -15.19
C ALA A 3 16.38 -78.39 -14.40
N HIS A 4 17.23 -79.17 -15.05
CA HIS A 4 18.43 -79.80 -14.53
C HIS A 4 19.66 -78.88 -14.53
N ASN A 5 20.54 -79.25 -13.61
CA ASN A 5 21.87 -78.80 -13.28
C ASN A 5 22.95 -79.19 -14.34
N ARG A 6 24.13 -78.55 -14.18
CA ARG A 6 25.51 -78.90 -14.63
C ARG A 6 25.93 -78.27 -15.97
N SER A 7 27.07 -77.60 -16.07
CA SER A 7 28.40 -78.09 -15.67
C SER A 7 29.48 -76.99 -15.71
N ALA A 8 30.47 -77.13 -14.83
CA ALA A 8 31.68 -76.32 -14.73
C ALA A 8 32.82 -76.85 -15.62
N ARG A 9 33.83 -76.00 -15.89
CA ARG A 9 35.30 -76.26 -16.04
C ARG A 9 35.99 -75.12 -16.83
N PRO A 10 37.33 -74.97 -16.82
CA PRO A 10 38.27 -74.97 -15.68
C PRO A 10 39.30 -73.80 -15.72
N LEU A 11 40.04 -73.63 -14.63
CA LEU A 11 41.21 -72.75 -14.48
C LEU A 11 42.39 -73.16 -15.37
N ARG A 12 43.11 -72.17 -15.94
CA ARG A 12 44.59 -72.15 -16.07
C ARG A 12 45.14 -70.73 -16.25
N THR A 13 45.85 -70.22 -15.24
CA THR A 13 46.96 -69.25 -15.37
C THR A 13 48.26 -70.02 -15.63
N PRO A 14 49.34 -69.38 -16.15
CA PRO A 14 50.31 -68.78 -15.23
C PRO A 14 51.01 -67.49 -15.74
N ALA A 15 51.34 -66.65 -14.76
CA ALA A 15 52.62 -65.95 -14.59
C ALA A 15 53.15 -65.00 -15.68
N ARG A 16 53.24 -63.71 -15.34
CA ARG A 16 54.43 -63.03 -14.78
C ARG A 16 54.04 -61.58 -14.43
N ILE A 17 54.07 -61.15 -13.14
CA ILE A 17 55.26 -60.67 -12.37
C ILE A 17 55.76 -59.37 -13.03
N VAL A 18 55.83 -58.18 -12.43
CA VAL A 18 55.93 -57.66 -11.04
C VAL A 18 55.76 -56.12 -11.17
N SER A 19 54.90 -55.44 -10.40
CA SER A 19 55.23 -54.66 -9.17
C SER A 19 56.06 -53.38 -9.46
N PHE A 20 56.00 -52.23 -8.78
CA PHE A 20 55.19 -51.58 -7.75
C PHE A 20 55.89 -50.22 -7.48
N ALA A 21 55.35 -49.42 -6.55
CA ALA A 21 55.89 -48.19 -5.93
C ALA A 21 55.53 -46.88 -6.66
N ILE A 22 54.61 -46.01 -6.19
CA ILE A 22 54.35 -45.45 -4.85
C ILE A 22 55.56 -44.75 -4.23
N ALA A 23 55.59 -43.42 -4.33
CA ALA A 23 55.93 -42.45 -3.27
C ALA A 23 55.81 -41.04 -3.90
N ALA A 24 54.77 -40.27 -3.57
CA ALA A 24 54.76 -39.29 -2.48
C ALA A 24 55.46 -37.96 -2.86
N GLY A 25 54.66 -36.88 -2.90
CA GLY A 25 55.17 -35.51 -2.77
C GLY A 25 54.91 -34.61 -3.97
N ALA A 26 53.77 -33.92 -3.98
CA ALA A 26 53.67 -32.52 -4.41
C ALA A 26 52.23 -32.05 -4.21
N MET A 27 51.92 -31.68 -2.98
CA MET A 27 50.79 -30.85 -2.60
C MET A 27 51.04 -29.45 -3.21
N ALA A 28 50.47 -29.17 -4.38
CA ALA A 28 50.53 -27.87 -5.04
C ALA A 28 49.14 -27.24 -5.12
N LEU A 29 48.82 -26.50 -4.04
CA LEU A 29 48.09 -25.24 -4.02
C LEU A 29 47.13 -24.96 -5.21
N THR A 30 45.90 -25.49 -5.13
CA THR A 30 44.76 -24.83 -5.79
C THR A 30 44.04 -23.95 -4.77
N ALA A 31 44.39 -22.67 -4.81
CA ALA A 31 43.67 -21.60 -4.13
C ALA A 31 42.27 -21.45 -4.76
N GLY A 32 41.29 -22.15 -4.20
CA GLY A 32 39.87 -21.90 -4.46
C GLY A 32 39.36 -20.85 -3.47
N CYS A 33 39.18 -19.61 -3.93
CA CYS A 33 38.47 -18.56 -3.21
C CYS A 33 36.98 -18.92 -3.08
N ALA A 34 36.63 -19.67 -2.02
CA ALA A 34 35.26 -19.72 -1.52
C ALA A 34 35.01 -18.46 -0.66
N GLY A 35 34.77 -17.34 -1.32
CA GLY A 35 34.28 -16.10 -0.69
C GLY A 35 32.82 -16.25 -0.29
N GLY A 36 32.53 -17.12 0.68
CA GLY A 36 31.23 -17.17 1.33
C GLY A 36 31.07 -15.94 2.21
N SER A 37 30.30 -14.97 1.76
CA SER A 37 29.85 -13.83 2.55
C SER A 37 28.96 -14.32 3.69
N LYS A 38 29.58 -14.86 4.75
CA LYS A 38 28.92 -15.05 6.02
C LYS A 38 28.49 -13.68 6.50
N VAL A 39 27.18 -13.51 6.65
CA VAL A 39 26.57 -12.46 7.46
C VAL A 39 27.36 -12.44 8.76
N LYS A 40 28.16 -11.38 8.96
CA LYS A 40 28.86 -11.18 10.22
C LYS A 40 27.79 -11.06 11.28
N ASP A 41 27.86 -11.99 12.24
CA ASP A 41 27.18 -11.91 13.51
C ASP A 41 27.21 -10.47 14.01
N THR A 42 26.06 -10.01 14.48
CA THR A 42 25.86 -8.81 15.29
C THR A 42 26.59 -8.96 16.63
N ALA A 43 27.91 -9.11 16.57
CA ALA A 43 28.76 -9.27 17.72
C ALA A 43 28.66 -7.99 18.56
N TYR A 44 28.24 -8.19 19.81
CA TYR A 44 28.17 -7.16 20.84
C TYR A 44 29.53 -6.47 20.99
N VAL A 45 29.60 -5.20 20.57
CA VAL A 45 30.71 -4.30 20.88
C VAL A 45 30.09 -3.19 21.72
N ALA A 46 30.45 -3.13 23.00
CA ALA A 46 30.10 -2.00 23.85
C ALA A 46 30.70 -0.75 23.23
N ARG A 47 29.86 0.04 22.58
CA ARG A 47 30.19 1.36 22.04
C ARG A 47 29.51 2.39 22.91
N ASP A 48 30.11 3.56 23.07
CA ASP A 48 29.36 4.66 23.65
C ASP A 48 28.12 4.93 22.76
N VAL A 49 27.01 5.27 23.41
CA VAL A 49 25.70 5.38 22.75
C VAL A 49 25.71 6.40 21.59
N GLU A 50 26.53 7.43 21.72
CA GLU A 50 26.69 8.49 20.74
C GLU A 50 27.40 7.97 19.48
N SER A 51 28.51 7.24 19.61
CA SER A 51 29.18 6.56 18.51
C SER A 51 28.27 5.56 17.80
N LEU A 52 27.45 4.80 18.54
CA LEU A 52 26.52 3.84 17.93
C LEU A 52 25.43 4.57 17.11
N TYR A 53 24.86 5.65 17.67
CA TYR A 53 23.88 6.48 16.97
C TYR A 53 24.49 7.14 15.72
N PHE A 54 25.70 7.70 15.81
CA PHE A 54 26.35 8.34 14.68
C PHE A 54 26.77 7.34 13.61
N ALA A 55 27.17 6.12 13.98
CA ALA A 55 27.38 5.06 13.01
C ALA A 55 26.09 4.71 12.27
N ALA A 56 24.93 4.62 12.96
CA ALA A 56 23.64 4.42 12.31
C ALA A 56 23.29 5.55 11.35
N LYS A 57 23.52 6.81 11.78
CA LYS A 57 23.31 8.00 10.95
C LYS A 57 24.22 8.00 9.72
N GLU A 58 25.49 7.67 9.86
CA GLU A 58 26.42 7.57 8.73
C GLU A 58 25.95 6.55 7.69
N ARG A 59 25.45 5.38 8.13
CA ARG A 59 24.85 4.40 7.22
C ARG A 59 23.66 4.99 6.48
N LEU A 60 22.79 5.73 7.19
CA LEU A 60 21.63 6.37 6.59
C LEU A 60 22.03 7.42 5.55
N ASP A 61 22.97 8.29 5.89
CA ASP A 61 23.48 9.36 5.03
C ASP A 61 24.12 8.79 3.74
N ASN A 62 24.74 7.60 3.84
CA ASN A 62 25.30 6.86 2.70
C ASN A 62 24.27 6.01 1.92
N GLY A 63 22.98 6.16 2.21
CA GLY A 63 21.89 5.41 1.55
C GLY A 63 21.78 3.94 1.97
N GLN A 64 22.54 3.49 2.97
CA GLN A 64 22.53 2.12 3.49
C GLN A 64 21.39 1.92 4.50
N VAL A 65 20.17 2.25 4.07
CA VAL A 65 18.95 2.37 4.90
C VAL A 65 18.62 1.12 5.73
N LYS A 66 18.83 -0.08 5.18
CA LYS A 66 18.60 -1.34 5.91
C LYS A 66 19.60 -1.53 7.06
N GLN A 67 20.86 -1.18 6.85
CA GLN A 67 21.89 -1.26 7.88
C GLN A 67 21.68 -0.17 8.94
N ALA A 68 21.27 1.02 8.51
CA ALA A 68 20.92 2.11 9.41
C ALA A 68 19.79 1.72 10.37
N ALA A 69 18.70 1.14 9.85
CA ALA A 69 17.57 0.70 10.67
C ALA A 69 18.02 -0.27 11.79
N ALA A 70 18.78 -1.31 11.43
CA ALA A 70 19.31 -2.27 12.39
C ALA A 70 20.22 -1.63 13.45
N LEU A 71 21.05 -0.66 13.06
CA LEU A 71 21.91 0.05 14.02
C LEU A 71 21.12 1.00 14.93
N PHE A 72 20.06 1.65 14.42
CA PHE A 72 19.18 2.46 15.26
C PHE A 72 18.41 1.62 16.27
N ASP A 73 17.91 0.45 15.89
CA ASP A 73 17.30 -0.52 16.82
C ASP A 73 18.32 -0.98 17.89
N GLU A 74 19.59 -1.13 17.50
CA GLU A 74 20.64 -1.50 18.44
C GLU A 74 20.93 -0.41 19.48
N VAL A 75 20.80 0.88 19.12
CA VAL A 75 20.88 2.00 20.08
C VAL A 75 19.80 1.88 21.14
N GLU A 76 18.56 1.62 20.74
CA GLU A 76 17.44 1.40 21.66
C GLU A 76 17.68 0.18 22.55
N ARG A 77 18.11 -0.94 21.94
CA ARG A 77 18.32 -2.22 22.64
C ARG A 77 19.40 -2.13 23.70
N GLN A 78 20.52 -1.46 23.40
CA GLN A 78 21.65 -1.35 24.32
C GLN A 78 21.48 -0.23 25.35
N HIS A 79 20.79 0.85 24.98
CA HIS A 79 20.73 2.06 25.81
C HIS A 79 19.30 2.66 25.91
N PRO A 80 18.27 1.89 26.34
CA PRO A 80 16.86 2.28 26.22
C PRO A 80 16.48 3.58 26.95
N TYR A 81 17.24 3.97 27.97
CA TYR A 81 17.00 5.20 28.75
C TYR A 81 17.85 6.40 28.28
N SER A 82 18.70 6.22 27.28
CA SER A 82 19.53 7.30 26.75
C SER A 82 18.68 8.35 26.04
N PRO A 83 19.04 9.65 26.11
CA PRO A 83 18.44 10.69 25.27
C PRO A 83 18.48 10.34 23.77
N TRP A 84 19.50 9.58 23.34
CA TRP A 84 19.67 9.12 21.96
C TRP A 84 18.72 7.99 21.56
N ALA A 85 18.26 7.15 22.50
CA ALA A 85 17.39 6.01 22.18
C ALA A 85 16.04 6.46 21.61
N ARG A 86 15.45 7.51 22.19
CA ARG A 86 14.22 8.09 21.66
C ARG A 86 14.38 8.56 20.21
N ARG A 87 15.49 9.24 19.91
CA ARG A 87 15.78 9.69 18.55
C ARG A 87 16.03 8.49 17.63
N ALA A 88 16.75 7.48 18.11
CA ALA A 88 17.03 6.27 17.36
C ALA A 88 15.76 5.49 17.01
N GLN A 89 14.79 5.34 17.92
CA GLN A 89 13.50 4.70 17.66
C GLN A 89 12.79 5.31 16.45
N LEU A 90 12.71 6.64 16.39
CA LEU A 90 12.09 7.34 15.26
C LEU A 90 12.90 7.19 13.98
N MET A 91 14.23 7.30 14.08
CA MET A 91 15.13 7.14 12.94
C MET A 91 15.13 5.71 12.39
N SER A 92 14.89 4.70 13.24
CA SER A 92 14.68 3.32 12.82
C SER A 92 13.42 3.21 11.97
N ALA A 93 12.29 3.75 12.45
CA ALA A 93 11.03 3.77 11.69
C ALA A 93 11.20 4.45 10.31
N PHE A 94 11.86 5.61 10.27
CA PHE A 94 12.18 6.28 9.01
C PHE A 94 13.08 5.44 8.10
N SER A 95 14.12 4.81 8.66
CA SER A 95 15.08 4.00 7.90
C SER A 95 14.40 2.76 7.30
N TYR A 96 13.46 2.14 8.02
CA TYR A 96 12.62 1.07 7.48
C TYR A 96 11.71 1.55 6.35
N TYR A 97 11.08 2.73 6.50
CA TYR A 97 10.28 3.34 5.42
C TYR A 97 11.15 3.58 4.18
N ALA A 98 12.33 4.18 4.35
CA ALA A 98 13.28 4.42 3.26
C ALA A 98 13.79 3.11 2.61
N ALA A 99 13.88 2.03 3.38
CA ALA A 99 14.18 0.69 2.89
C ALA A 99 13.00 0.00 2.19
N ARG A 100 11.82 0.64 2.13
CA ARG A 100 10.55 0.08 1.67
C ARG A 100 10.08 -1.13 2.47
N ASP A 101 10.56 -1.26 3.71
CA ASP A 101 10.08 -2.25 4.68
C ASP A 101 8.98 -1.62 5.51
N TYR A 102 7.82 -1.42 4.87
CA TYR A 102 6.72 -0.67 5.43
C TYR A 102 6.12 -1.33 6.68
N GLY A 103 6.15 -2.67 6.77
CA GLY A 103 5.69 -3.40 7.95
C GLY A 103 6.52 -3.06 9.20
N GLN A 104 7.85 -3.10 9.07
CA GLN A 104 8.74 -2.70 10.15
C GLN A 104 8.64 -1.20 10.47
N ALA A 105 8.50 -0.36 9.44
CA ALA A 105 8.33 1.09 9.61
C ALA A 105 7.09 1.42 10.46
N ILE A 106 5.95 0.79 10.14
CA ILE A 106 4.69 0.92 10.88
C ILE A 106 4.89 0.46 12.33
N GLY A 107 5.45 -0.74 12.53
CA GLY A 107 5.66 -1.29 13.87
C GLY A 107 6.58 -0.42 14.73
N ALA A 108 7.68 0.07 14.18
CA ALA A 108 8.61 0.95 14.88
C ALA A 108 7.98 2.31 15.22
N ALA A 109 7.26 2.93 14.29
CA ALA A 109 6.56 4.19 14.53
C ALA A 109 5.43 4.04 15.57
N GLN A 110 4.67 2.94 15.54
CA GLN A 110 3.64 2.66 16.54
C GLN A 110 4.23 2.48 17.94
N ARG A 111 5.38 1.79 18.08
CA ARG A 111 6.11 1.69 19.35
C ARG A 111 6.56 3.06 19.84
N PHE A 112 7.12 3.88 18.96
CA PHE A 112 7.50 5.25 19.33
C PHE A 112 6.31 6.05 19.89
N LEU A 113 5.15 5.99 19.23
CA LEU A 113 3.94 6.69 19.68
C LEU A 113 3.36 6.13 20.98
N SER A 114 3.47 4.83 21.24
CA SER A 114 2.97 4.24 22.48
C SER A 114 3.83 4.61 23.69
N ILE A 115 5.16 4.67 23.51
CA ILE A 115 6.11 5.03 24.58
C ILE A 115 6.19 6.56 24.75
N HIS A 116 6.05 7.32 23.67
CA HIS A 116 6.30 8.76 23.64
C HIS A 116 5.17 9.60 22.99
N PRO A 117 3.90 9.49 23.46
CA PRO A 117 2.75 10.10 22.79
C PRO A 117 2.77 11.64 22.76
N GLY A 118 3.39 12.30 23.75
CA GLY A 118 3.51 13.76 23.84
C GLY A 118 4.78 14.34 23.22
N ASN A 119 5.56 13.53 22.52
CA ASN A 119 6.81 13.99 21.93
C ASN A 119 6.56 14.95 20.74
N LYS A 120 7.43 15.94 20.58
CA LYS A 120 7.38 16.88 19.44
C LYS A 120 7.42 16.21 18.06
N ASP A 121 8.01 15.02 17.99
CA ASP A 121 8.17 14.24 16.76
C ASP A 121 7.04 13.19 16.57
N ALA A 122 6.06 13.13 17.49
CA ALA A 122 4.88 12.28 17.35
C ALA A 122 4.06 12.54 16.05
N PRO A 123 3.92 13.79 15.57
CA PRO A 123 3.31 14.05 14.26
C PRO A 123 4.05 13.34 13.13
N TYR A 124 5.39 13.34 13.15
CA TYR A 124 6.20 12.68 12.13
C TYR A 124 6.07 11.16 12.18
N ALA A 125 6.09 10.56 13.38
CA ALA A 125 5.88 9.12 13.53
C ALA A 125 4.50 8.68 13.02
N SER A 126 3.45 9.44 13.34
CA SER A 126 2.10 9.17 12.82
C SER A 126 2.03 9.29 11.30
N TYR A 127 2.74 10.27 10.74
CA TYR A 127 2.84 10.47 9.31
C TYR A 127 3.64 9.35 8.61
N LEU A 128 4.69 8.82 9.21
CA LEU A 128 5.42 7.64 8.69
C LEU A 128 4.52 6.39 8.61
N ILE A 129 3.63 6.19 9.58
CA ILE A 129 2.62 5.11 9.52
C ILE A 129 1.71 5.34 8.31
N ALA A 130 1.19 6.56 8.15
CA ALA A 130 0.29 6.92 7.07
C ALA A 130 0.95 6.74 5.69
N LEU A 131 2.19 7.23 5.53
CA LEU A 131 2.98 7.03 4.32
C LEU A 131 3.23 5.55 4.03
N SER A 132 3.60 4.78 5.05
CA SER A 132 3.88 3.35 4.88
C SER A 132 2.67 2.57 4.36
N TYR A 133 1.44 2.93 4.79
CA TYR A 133 0.22 2.38 4.19
C TYR A 133 -0.05 2.94 2.79
N TYR A 134 0.14 4.25 2.59
CA TYR A 134 -0.08 4.92 1.31
C TYR A 134 0.79 4.34 0.18
N GLU A 135 2.07 4.07 0.44
CA GLU A 135 2.98 3.48 -0.54
C GLU A 135 2.62 2.03 -0.93
N GLN A 136 1.75 1.39 -0.15
CA GLN A 136 1.24 0.04 -0.41
C GLN A 136 -0.16 0.05 -1.03
N VAL A 137 -0.71 1.22 -1.37
CA VAL A 137 -1.96 1.33 -2.13
C VAL A 137 -1.75 0.64 -3.48
N SER A 138 -2.66 -0.29 -3.77
CA SER A 138 -2.66 -1.04 -5.02
C SER A 138 -3.74 -0.54 -5.95
N ASP A 139 -3.69 -0.94 -7.22
CA ASP A 139 -4.65 -0.57 -8.26
C ASP A 139 -6.12 -0.75 -7.80
N VAL A 140 -7.02 0.10 -8.31
CA VAL A 140 -8.45 0.14 -8.00
C VAL A 140 -9.09 -1.24 -8.16
N GLU A 141 -8.65 -2.06 -9.10
CA GLU A 141 -9.26 -3.37 -9.35
C GLU A 141 -8.98 -4.38 -8.23
N ARG A 142 -7.92 -4.19 -7.44
CA ARG A 142 -7.47 -5.11 -6.40
C ARG A 142 -8.17 -4.88 -5.06
N ASP A 143 -7.80 -5.68 -4.07
CA ASP A 143 -8.24 -5.52 -2.68
C ASP A 143 -7.84 -4.14 -2.12
N GLN A 144 -8.76 -3.52 -1.37
CA GLN A 144 -8.64 -2.14 -0.90
C GLN A 144 -8.43 -2.04 0.61
N GLN A 145 -8.12 -3.14 1.31
CA GLN A 145 -7.91 -3.11 2.76
C GLN A 145 -6.77 -2.14 3.13
N THR A 146 -5.64 -2.20 2.42
CA THR A 146 -4.51 -1.30 2.65
C THR A 146 -4.86 0.15 2.36
N THR A 147 -5.65 0.41 1.31
CA THR A 147 -6.14 1.75 0.96
C THR A 147 -7.02 2.33 2.09
N ALA A 148 -7.88 1.51 2.70
CA ALA A 148 -8.69 1.93 3.85
C ALA A 148 -7.84 2.20 5.10
N LEU A 149 -6.76 1.43 5.32
CA LEU A 149 -5.79 1.71 6.39
C LEU A 149 -5.03 3.02 6.13
N ALA A 150 -4.60 3.28 4.89
CA ALA A 150 -3.99 4.54 4.50
C ALA A 150 -4.93 5.72 4.77
N ARG A 151 -6.19 5.63 4.36
CA ARG A 151 -7.22 6.64 4.64
C ARG A 151 -7.33 6.95 6.13
N THR A 152 -7.40 5.90 6.94
CA THR A 152 -7.54 6.02 8.41
C THR A 152 -6.32 6.70 9.01
N ALA A 153 -5.12 6.24 8.66
CA ALA A 153 -3.88 6.79 9.20
C ALA A 153 -3.65 8.25 8.76
N LEU A 154 -3.94 8.60 7.50
CA LEU A 154 -3.86 9.98 7.00
C LEU A 154 -4.87 10.88 7.72
N THR A 155 -6.11 10.41 7.90
CA THR A 155 -7.14 11.13 8.66
C THR A 155 -6.69 11.40 10.09
N ASP A 156 -6.04 10.43 10.75
CA ASP A 156 -5.52 10.62 12.10
C ASP A 156 -4.40 11.66 12.17
N VAL A 157 -3.51 11.73 11.18
CA VAL A 157 -2.49 12.80 11.11
C VAL A 157 -3.16 14.17 11.01
N VAL A 158 -4.11 14.32 10.08
CA VAL A 158 -4.82 15.59 9.86
C VAL A 158 -5.63 16.01 11.08
N ARG A 159 -6.30 15.06 11.74
CA ARG A 159 -7.18 15.33 12.89
C ARG A 159 -6.40 15.60 14.17
N ARG A 160 -5.33 14.85 14.44
CA ARG A 160 -4.58 14.96 15.70
C ARG A 160 -3.52 16.04 15.64
N TYR A 161 -2.96 16.34 14.47
CA TYR A 161 -1.87 17.29 14.29
C TYR A 161 -2.13 18.29 13.15
N PRO A 162 -3.25 19.03 13.17
CA PRO A 162 -3.67 19.89 12.05
C PRO A 162 -2.68 20.99 11.68
N GLU A 163 -1.91 21.48 12.66
CA GLU A 163 -0.91 22.55 12.50
C GLU A 163 0.51 22.02 12.21
N SER A 164 0.69 20.70 12.10
CA SER A 164 2.00 20.13 11.80
C SER A 164 2.37 20.34 10.32
N ALA A 165 3.67 20.42 10.04
CA ALA A 165 4.18 20.49 8.66
C ALA A 165 3.73 19.31 7.78
N TYR A 166 3.35 18.18 8.40
CA TYR A 166 2.90 16.97 7.71
C TYR A 166 1.40 16.98 7.37
N ALA A 167 0.60 17.84 8.00
CA ALA A 167 -0.85 17.85 7.83
C ALA A 167 -1.26 18.25 6.40
N ALA A 168 -0.57 19.20 5.79
CA ALA A 168 -0.87 19.65 4.43
C ALA A 168 -0.68 18.53 3.40
N ASP A 169 0.46 17.82 3.45
CA ASP A 169 0.70 16.68 2.58
C ASP A 169 -0.26 15.51 2.89
N ALA A 170 -0.53 15.24 4.17
CA ALA A 170 -1.49 14.21 4.55
C ALA A 170 -2.90 14.48 4.03
N LYS A 171 -3.36 15.75 3.99
CA LYS A 171 -4.63 16.14 3.38
C LYS A 171 -4.65 15.84 1.89
N LEU A 172 -3.61 16.24 1.16
CA LEU A 172 -3.52 15.98 -0.28
C LEU A 172 -3.56 14.46 -0.56
N LYS A 173 -2.79 13.67 0.19
CA LYS A 173 -2.79 12.20 0.05
C LYS A 173 -4.12 11.58 0.45
N LEU A 174 -4.81 12.14 1.44
CA LEU A 174 -6.15 11.70 1.83
C LEU A 174 -7.16 11.93 0.69
N ASP A 175 -7.09 13.06 0.00
CA ASP A 175 -7.93 13.34 -1.16
C ASP A 175 -7.68 12.33 -2.29
N LEU A 176 -6.41 12.03 -2.60
CA LEU A 176 -6.04 10.99 -3.58
C LEU A 176 -6.55 9.60 -3.19
N VAL A 177 -6.45 9.23 -1.92
CA VAL A 177 -6.95 7.95 -1.41
C VAL A 177 -8.48 7.88 -1.50
N ASN A 178 -9.18 8.97 -1.19
CA ASN A 178 -10.64 9.04 -1.29
C ASN A 178 -11.10 8.95 -2.76
N ASP A 179 -10.42 9.64 -3.67
CA ASP A 179 -10.70 9.58 -5.11
C ASP A 179 -10.51 8.14 -5.63
N HIS A 180 -9.42 7.47 -5.22
CA HIS A 180 -9.17 6.07 -5.55
C HIS A 180 -10.28 5.12 -5.04
N LEU A 181 -10.70 5.29 -3.78
CA LEU A 181 -11.78 4.48 -3.20
C LEU A 181 -13.13 4.76 -3.87
N ALA A 182 -13.41 6.00 -4.25
CA ALA A 182 -14.58 6.35 -5.05
C ALA A 182 -14.54 5.70 -6.43
N GLY A 183 -13.37 5.68 -7.09
CA GLY A 183 -13.15 5.01 -8.37
C GLY A 183 -13.47 3.51 -8.32
N LYS A 184 -13.16 2.84 -7.19
CA LYS A 184 -13.57 1.44 -6.96
C LYS A 184 -15.09 1.29 -6.98
N GLU A 185 -15.79 2.11 -6.20
CA GLU A 185 -17.25 2.04 -6.10
C GLU A 185 -17.91 2.36 -7.45
N MET A 186 -17.38 3.34 -8.19
CA MET A 186 -17.81 3.64 -9.56
C MET A 186 -17.62 2.45 -10.50
N THR A 187 -16.47 1.79 -10.44
CA THR A 187 -16.17 0.62 -11.29
C THR A 187 -17.17 -0.51 -11.05
N VAL A 188 -17.45 -0.82 -9.77
CA VAL A 188 -18.43 -1.85 -9.41
C VAL A 188 -19.86 -1.41 -9.75
N GLY A 189 -20.19 -0.14 -9.54
CA GLY A 189 -21.49 0.45 -9.88
C GLY A 189 -21.79 0.34 -11.37
N ARG A 190 -20.87 0.79 -12.23
CA ARG A 190 -20.98 0.70 -13.69
C ARG A 190 -21.12 -0.75 -14.17
N PHE A 191 -20.43 -1.70 -13.53
CA PHE A 191 -20.59 -3.12 -13.83
C PHE A 191 -22.01 -3.62 -13.53
N TYR A 192 -22.56 -3.28 -12.36
CA TYR A 192 -23.93 -3.66 -12.00
C TYR A 192 -24.97 -2.98 -12.89
N GLU A 193 -24.76 -1.72 -13.24
CA GLU A 193 -25.61 -0.97 -14.16
C GLU A 193 -25.64 -1.64 -15.54
N LYS A 194 -24.47 -1.94 -16.12
CA LYS A 194 -24.35 -2.62 -17.42
C LYS A 194 -25.02 -4.00 -17.44
N THR A 195 -25.12 -4.66 -16.29
CA THR A 195 -25.74 -5.99 -16.15
C THR A 195 -27.21 -5.92 -15.70
N GLY A 196 -27.81 -4.72 -15.68
CA GLY A 196 -29.23 -4.52 -15.34
C GLY A 196 -29.55 -4.69 -13.85
N LYS A 197 -28.53 -4.76 -12.97
CA LYS A 197 -28.70 -4.86 -11.52
C LYS A 197 -28.84 -3.47 -10.89
N TRP A 198 -29.92 -2.78 -11.24
CA TRP A 198 -30.14 -1.35 -10.92
C TRP A 198 -30.07 -1.03 -9.43
N LEU A 199 -30.65 -1.88 -8.57
CA LEU A 199 -30.61 -1.67 -7.11
C LEU A 199 -29.18 -1.75 -6.57
N ALA A 200 -28.40 -2.75 -7.01
CA ALA A 200 -27.01 -2.91 -6.60
C ALA A 200 -26.13 -1.76 -7.13
N ALA A 201 -26.35 -1.30 -8.37
CA ALA A 201 -25.69 -0.13 -8.93
C ALA A 201 -25.99 1.13 -8.13
N THR A 202 -27.27 1.37 -7.81
CA THR A 202 -27.73 2.50 -6.99
C THR A 202 -27.00 2.55 -5.65
N MET A 203 -26.86 1.41 -4.97
CA MET A 203 -26.14 1.36 -3.68
C MET A 203 -24.66 1.74 -3.81
N ARG A 204 -24.02 1.40 -4.93
CA ARG A 204 -22.62 1.75 -5.19
C ARG A 204 -22.46 3.24 -5.48
N PHE A 205 -23.29 3.81 -6.34
CA PHE A 205 -23.24 5.24 -6.65
C PHE A 205 -23.64 6.11 -5.46
N ARG A 206 -24.63 5.68 -4.67
CA ARG A 206 -24.99 6.36 -3.41
C ARG A 206 -23.81 6.40 -2.45
N LYS A 207 -23.05 5.31 -2.31
CA LYS A 207 -21.86 5.31 -1.47
C LYS A 207 -20.82 6.34 -1.91
N VAL A 208 -20.68 6.60 -3.21
CA VAL A 208 -19.81 7.68 -3.72
C VAL A 208 -20.32 9.06 -3.31
N VAL A 209 -21.62 9.29 -3.42
CA VAL A 209 -22.23 10.57 -3.04
C VAL A 209 -22.22 10.77 -1.53
N ASP A 210 -22.38 9.72 -0.73
CA ASP A 210 -22.46 9.84 0.72
C ASP A 210 -21.06 9.96 1.36
N ASP A 211 -20.12 9.09 0.95
CA ASP A 211 -18.80 8.95 1.60
C ASP A 211 -17.67 9.74 0.91
N TYR A 212 -17.82 10.10 -0.37
CA TYR A 212 -16.74 10.63 -1.23
C TYR A 212 -17.14 11.91 -1.97
N GLN A 213 -17.81 12.84 -1.28
CA GLN A 213 -18.44 14.06 -1.81
C GLN A 213 -17.50 15.03 -2.55
N THR A 214 -16.21 15.02 -2.22
CA THR A 214 -15.21 15.96 -2.77
C THR A 214 -14.39 15.36 -3.91
N THR A 215 -14.70 14.12 -4.33
CA THR A 215 -13.92 13.41 -5.35
C THR A 215 -14.33 13.79 -6.76
N SER A 216 -13.47 13.49 -7.74
CA SER A 216 -13.77 13.72 -9.16
C SER A 216 -14.95 12.86 -9.66
N HIS A 217 -15.29 11.80 -8.93
CA HIS A 217 -16.33 10.84 -9.27
C HIS A 217 -17.74 11.24 -8.85
N THR A 218 -17.91 12.23 -7.98
CA THR A 218 -19.22 12.57 -7.38
C THR A 218 -20.22 13.05 -8.42
N ALA A 219 -19.80 13.86 -9.38
CA ALA A 219 -20.67 14.36 -10.44
C ALA A 219 -21.22 13.22 -11.33
N GLU A 220 -20.36 12.29 -11.74
CA GLU A 220 -20.78 11.10 -12.48
C GLU A 220 -21.71 10.23 -11.62
N ALA A 221 -21.38 10.01 -10.34
CA ALA A 221 -22.19 9.19 -9.45
C ALA A 221 -23.62 9.72 -9.30
N LEU A 222 -23.80 11.04 -9.18
CA LEU A 222 -25.12 11.68 -9.14
C LEU A 222 -25.91 11.49 -10.45
N PHE A 223 -25.23 11.61 -11.59
CA PHE A 223 -25.84 11.30 -12.89
C PHE A 223 -26.27 9.83 -12.97
N ARG A 224 -25.39 8.90 -12.58
CA ARG A 224 -25.72 7.46 -12.56
C ARG A 224 -26.84 7.13 -11.58
N LEU A 225 -26.94 7.80 -10.44
CA LEU A 225 -28.10 7.67 -9.54
C LEU A 225 -29.39 8.10 -10.24
N THR A 226 -29.34 9.19 -11.03
CA THR A 226 -30.48 9.62 -11.83
C THR A 226 -30.90 8.54 -12.83
N GLU A 227 -29.92 7.93 -13.54
CA GLU A 227 -30.17 6.81 -14.45
C GLU A 227 -30.78 5.60 -13.74
N THR A 228 -30.20 5.17 -12.61
CA THR A 228 -30.65 3.97 -11.91
C THR A 228 -32.01 4.16 -11.25
N TYR A 229 -32.33 5.35 -10.71
CA TYR A 229 -33.66 5.63 -10.15
C TYR A 229 -34.75 5.64 -11.21
N LEU A 230 -34.49 6.21 -12.40
CA LEU A 230 -35.42 6.13 -13.52
C LEU A 230 -35.62 4.69 -14.00
N ALA A 231 -34.55 3.90 -14.05
CA ALA A 231 -34.64 2.48 -14.41
C ALA A 231 -35.45 1.65 -13.40
N LEU A 232 -35.44 2.04 -12.12
CA LEU A 232 -36.25 1.45 -11.05
C LEU A 232 -37.69 1.98 -11.01
N GLY A 233 -38.04 2.97 -11.83
CA GLY A 233 -39.38 3.57 -11.86
C GLY A 233 -39.67 4.52 -10.71
N ILE A 234 -38.64 5.15 -10.14
CA ILE A 234 -38.77 6.07 -8.98
C ILE A 234 -38.31 7.49 -9.39
N PRO A 235 -39.11 8.23 -10.17
CA PRO A 235 -38.68 9.48 -10.81
C PRO A 235 -38.46 10.65 -9.84
N GLU A 236 -39.07 10.63 -8.65
CA GLU A 236 -38.88 11.68 -7.64
C GLU A 236 -37.47 11.64 -7.04
N GLU A 237 -36.92 10.46 -6.81
CA GLU A 237 -35.55 10.24 -6.36
C GLU A 237 -34.55 10.61 -7.45
N ALA A 238 -34.86 10.28 -8.70
CA ALA A 238 -34.07 10.71 -9.85
C ALA A 238 -34.00 12.24 -9.95
N LYS A 239 -35.14 12.93 -9.78
CA LYS A 239 -35.20 14.39 -9.74
C LYS A 239 -34.32 14.97 -8.63
N LYS A 240 -34.35 14.40 -7.42
CA LYS A 240 -33.51 14.85 -6.30
C LYS A 240 -32.03 14.71 -6.63
N ALA A 241 -31.59 13.58 -7.18
CA ALA A 241 -30.20 13.37 -7.58
C ALA A 241 -29.76 14.38 -8.66
N ALA A 242 -30.59 14.59 -9.69
CA ALA A 242 -30.33 15.56 -10.75
C ALA A 242 -30.29 17.01 -10.22
N ALA A 243 -31.14 17.37 -9.27
CA ALA A 243 -31.14 18.69 -8.64
C ALA A 243 -29.86 18.93 -7.82
N VAL A 244 -29.40 17.94 -7.06
CA VAL A 244 -28.11 18.01 -6.34
C VAL A 244 -26.95 18.16 -7.32
N LEU A 245 -26.98 17.45 -8.44
CA LEU A 245 -25.98 17.56 -9.50
C LEU A 245 -25.96 18.97 -10.11
N GLY A 246 -27.12 19.51 -10.48
CA GLY A 246 -27.23 20.85 -11.04
C GLY A 246 -26.81 21.96 -10.07
N ALA A 247 -27.11 21.80 -8.78
CA ALA A 247 -26.74 22.79 -7.76
C ALA A 247 -25.23 22.83 -7.49
N ASN A 248 -24.55 21.67 -7.46
CA ASN A 248 -23.14 21.59 -7.06
C ASN A 248 -22.17 21.57 -8.24
N TYR A 249 -22.61 21.11 -9.42
CA TYR A 249 -21.77 20.98 -10.61
C TYR A 249 -22.45 21.60 -11.85
N PRO A 250 -22.87 22.89 -11.78
CA PRO A 250 -23.48 23.56 -12.91
C PRO A 250 -22.51 23.58 -14.10
N GLY A 251 -23.00 23.25 -15.30
CA GLY A 251 -22.20 23.21 -16.52
C GLY A 251 -21.27 21.98 -16.67
N SER A 252 -21.36 21.00 -15.76
CA SER A 252 -20.70 19.71 -15.99
C SER A 252 -21.41 18.91 -17.09
N GLU A 253 -20.66 18.13 -17.88
CA GLU A 253 -21.25 17.23 -18.88
C GLU A 253 -22.27 16.24 -18.28
N TRP A 254 -22.09 15.89 -17.01
CA TRP A 254 -22.98 15.01 -16.26
C TRP A 254 -24.32 15.67 -15.97
N TYR A 255 -24.32 16.97 -15.67
CA TYR A 255 -25.57 17.71 -15.48
C TYR A 255 -26.37 17.82 -16.78
N GLU A 256 -25.69 18.11 -17.91
CA GLU A 256 -26.34 18.15 -19.22
C GLU A 256 -27.02 16.83 -19.56
N LYS A 257 -26.29 15.72 -19.41
CA LYS A 257 -26.82 14.36 -19.60
C LYS A 257 -27.99 14.05 -18.66
N ALA A 258 -27.90 14.46 -17.38
CA ALA A 258 -28.98 14.25 -16.41
C ALA A 258 -30.25 15.01 -16.78
N TYR A 259 -30.11 16.27 -17.20
CA TYR A 259 -31.22 17.13 -17.59
C TYR A 259 -31.96 16.55 -18.80
N GLU A 260 -31.23 16.20 -19.86
CA GLU A 260 -31.80 15.60 -21.08
C GLU A 260 -32.50 14.27 -20.77
N LEU A 261 -31.91 13.45 -19.90
CA LEU A 261 -32.47 12.17 -19.50
C LEU A 261 -33.79 12.35 -18.73
N MET A 262 -33.83 13.29 -17.79
CA MET A 262 -35.04 13.59 -17.02
C MET A 262 -36.15 14.16 -17.91
N GLU A 263 -35.82 15.03 -18.88
CA GLU A 263 -36.79 15.56 -19.84
C GLU A 263 -37.43 14.45 -20.67
N LYS A 264 -36.60 13.50 -21.12
CA LYS A 264 -37.05 12.39 -21.96
C LYS A 264 -37.88 11.35 -21.19
N LYS A 265 -37.48 10.99 -19.97
CA LYS A 265 -38.05 9.85 -19.24
C LYS A 265 -39.04 10.22 -18.14
N ALA A 266 -38.95 11.44 -17.59
CA ALA A 266 -39.80 11.89 -16.49
C ALA A 266 -40.18 13.38 -16.60
N PRO A 267 -40.77 13.83 -17.74
CA PRO A 267 -41.11 15.23 -17.94
C PRO A 267 -42.08 15.77 -16.89
N GLY A 268 -43.02 14.93 -16.40
CA GLY A 268 -43.94 15.30 -15.33
C GLY A 268 -43.27 15.55 -13.97
N ALA A 269 -42.13 14.90 -13.71
CA ALA A 269 -41.35 15.12 -12.50
C ALA A 269 -40.51 16.41 -12.59
N MET A 270 -40.18 16.89 -13.80
CA MET A 270 -39.30 18.05 -14.01
C MET A 270 -39.90 19.42 -13.63
N GLY A 271 -41.18 19.51 -13.24
CA GLY A 271 -41.89 20.78 -13.04
C GLY A 271 -41.07 21.86 -12.32
N VAL A 272 -40.97 23.04 -12.97
CA VAL A 272 -40.42 24.39 -12.64
C VAL A 272 -39.08 24.49 -11.86
N ASN A 273 -38.65 23.47 -11.13
CA ASN A 273 -37.76 23.59 -9.97
C ASN A 273 -36.56 22.63 -10.01
N LEU A 274 -36.08 22.21 -11.19
CA LEU A 274 -34.73 21.64 -11.30
C LEU A 274 -33.62 22.69 -11.07
N GLY A 275 -33.96 23.94 -10.73
CA GLY A 275 -33.01 24.96 -10.27
C GLY A 275 -32.08 25.51 -11.35
N GLY A 276 -32.12 24.98 -12.57
CA GLY A 276 -31.29 25.44 -13.68
C GLY A 276 -32.12 25.67 -14.93
N THR A 277 -31.90 26.83 -15.56
CA THR A 277 -32.21 27.02 -16.99
C THR A 277 -31.54 25.90 -17.79
N LYS A 278 -32.16 25.48 -18.90
CA LYS A 278 -31.57 24.54 -19.87
C LYS A 278 -30.07 24.86 -20.02
N PRO A 279 -29.16 23.88 -19.87
CA PRO A 279 -27.72 24.13 -20.00
C PRO A 279 -27.46 24.84 -21.33
N THR A 280 -26.91 26.06 -21.27
CA THR A 280 -26.47 26.76 -22.46
C THR A 280 -25.24 26.04 -22.97
N THR A 281 -25.39 25.30 -24.07
CA THR A 281 -24.30 24.66 -24.79
C THR A 281 -23.23 25.70 -25.10
N MET A 282 -22.09 25.67 -24.40
CA MET A 282 -20.90 26.34 -24.89
C MET A 282 -20.32 25.43 -25.97
N GLY A 283 -20.41 25.88 -27.23
CA GLY A 283 -19.79 25.24 -28.38
C GLY A 283 -18.28 25.41 -28.41
#